data_AF-A0A2H0RQY9-F1
#
_entry.id   AF-A0A2H0RQY9-F1
#
_cell.length_a   1.000
_cell.length_b   1.000
_cell.length_c   1.000
_cell.angle_alpha   90.00
_cell.angle_beta   90.00
_cell.angle_gamma   90.00
#
_symmetry.space_group_name_H-M   'P 1'
#
loop_
_entity.id
_entity.type
_entity.pdbx_description
1 polymer ?
#
loop_
_entity_poly.entity_id
_entity_poly.type
_entity_poly.pdbx_seq_one_letter_code
_entity_poly.pdbx_strand_id
1 'polypeptide(L)'
;MYRTLKVSAVLTLLMSPLAASAYTYDQFSGDPMEQYSSEELSEEQILDAQCREELGLPEADIPYGALKFNLRRCITLKRKAQFNEILGERRRARTQSTYEKIIAPKSEELKRRTASFFRRAVQQQQTSRQNAITESATEQRSSLLRVRAQNRTSVHQNERQQILDARELQSLRIKAREDCLSAPRAERSACIREKLESLSKESQE
;
A
#
# COMPACT_ATOMS: atom_id res chain seq x y z
N MET A 1 -10.88 25.76 -32.93
CA MET A 1 -9.48 26.07 -33.34
C MET A 1 -8.93 27.07 -32.35
N TYR A 2 -7.87 26.75 -31.60
CA TYR A 2 -6.79 27.62 -31.07
C TYR A 2 -5.92 26.74 -30.15
N ARG A 3 -4.81 26.24 -30.70
CA ARG A 3 -3.40 26.56 -30.36
C ARG A 3 -2.87 25.87 -29.08
N THR A 4 -2.30 24.69 -29.28
CA THR A 4 -1.34 24.03 -28.39
C THR A 4 0.01 24.74 -28.46
N LEU A 5 0.51 25.23 -27.32
CA LEU A 5 1.92 25.62 -27.16
C LEU A 5 2.76 24.36 -26.94
N LYS A 6 3.64 24.06 -27.90
CA LYS A 6 4.72 23.09 -27.80
C LYS A 6 5.93 23.80 -27.20
N VAL A 7 6.36 23.37 -26.01
CA VAL A 7 7.74 23.55 -25.55
C VAL A 7 8.12 22.26 -24.81
N SER A 8 8.71 21.31 -25.53
CA SER A 8 9.43 20.20 -24.92
C SER A 8 10.92 20.44 -25.19
N ALA A 9 11.62 20.76 -24.11
CA ALA A 9 13.06 20.92 -24.08
C ALA A 9 13.76 19.60 -24.39
N VAL A 10 14.85 19.73 -25.15
CA VAL A 10 15.78 18.68 -25.54
C VAL A 10 16.49 18.14 -24.31
N LEU A 11 16.36 16.83 -24.05
CA LEU A 11 17.08 16.11 -23.00
C LEU A 11 18.35 15.51 -23.62
N THR A 12 19.51 16.17 -23.45
CA THR A 12 20.81 15.59 -23.78
C THR A 12 21.30 14.71 -22.63
N LEU A 13 21.36 13.40 -22.90
CA LEU A 13 21.98 12.38 -22.05
C LEU A 13 23.51 12.46 -22.21
N LEU A 14 24.22 12.93 -21.18
CA LEU A 14 25.66 12.70 -21.03
C LEU A 14 25.87 11.47 -20.16
N MET A 15 26.08 10.35 -20.84
CA MET A 15 26.69 9.13 -20.29
C MET A 15 28.21 9.34 -20.27
N SER A 16 28.83 9.15 -19.10
CA SER A 16 30.28 9.05 -18.98
C SER A 16 30.62 7.65 -18.44
N PRO A 17 31.29 6.78 -19.20
CA PRO A 17 31.81 5.53 -18.69
C PRO A 17 33.16 5.78 -17.99
N LEU A 18 33.34 5.13 -16.85
CA LEU A 18 34.66 4.87 -16.28
C LEU A 18 35.42 3.95 -17.25
N ALA A 19 36.63 4.34 -17.65
CA ALA A 19 37.63 3.42 -18.18
C ALA A 19 39.00 3.81 -17.63
N ALA A 20 39.63 2.82 -17.00
CA ALA A 20 40.96 2.90 -16.43
C ALA A 20 42.06 2.91 -17.50
N SER A 21 43.24 3.37 -17.05
CA SER A 21 44.58 2.78 -17.28
C SER A 21 45.61 3.68 -17.96
N ALA A 22 46.83 3.53 -17.41
CA ALA A 22 48.14 3.81 -17.97
C ALA A 22 48.59 5.27 -18.07
N TYR A 23 49.38 5.70 -17.07
CA TYR A 23 50.67 6.34 -17.36
C TYR A 23 51.73 5.80 -16.40
N THR A 24 52.82 5.33 -16.99
CA THR A 24 54.00 4.73 -16.37
C THR A 24 55.17 5.72 -16.38
N TYR A 25 55.94 5.66 -15.29
CA TYR A 25 57.41 5.78 -15.15
C TYR A 25 58.16 7.12 -15.31
N ASP A 26 58.93 7.39 -14.23
CA ASP A 26 60.25 8.03 -14.10
C ASP A 26 60.48 9.47 -14.58
N GLN A 27 60.80 10.37 -13.64
CA GLN A 27 62.21 10.71 -13.35
C GLN A 27 62.35 11.65 -12.15
N PHE A 28 63.34 11.33 -11.32
CA PHE A 28 64.00 12.18 -10.34
C PHE A 28 64.23 13.60 -10.87
N SER A 29 63.61 14.60 -10.25
CA SER A 29 64.15 15.95 -10.18
C SER A 29 63.85 16.51 -8.80
N GLY A 30 64.89 16.52 -7.97
CA GLY A 30 64.84 17.23 -6.70
C GLY A 30 64.70 18.72 -6.96
N ASP A 31 63.61 19.29 -6.50
CA ASP A 31 63.58 20.69 -6.12
C ASP A 31 63.63 20.76 -4.59
N PRO A 32 64.44 21.68 -4.05
CA PRO A 32 64.71 21.72 -2.63
C PRO A 32 63.42 22.12 -1.92
N MET A 33 63.00 21.31 -0.95
CA MET A 33 62.12 21.80 0.11
C MET A 33 62.72 23.08 0.65
N GLU A 34 62.06 24.21 0.41
CA GLU A 34 62.26 25.41 1.22
C GLU A 34 62.07 24.99 2.67
N GLN A 35 63.17 24.95 3.40
CA GLN A 35 63.18 24.87 4.85
C GLN A 35 62.53 26.15 5.38
N TYR A 36 61.21 26.13 5.53
CA TYR A 36 60.58 26.89 6.58
C TYR A 36 60.94 26.20 7.90
N SER A 37 62.08 26.58 8.48
CA SER A 37 62.34 26.38 9.90
C SER A 37 61.43 27.33 10.70
N SER A 38 60.14 27.05 10.66
CA SER A 38 59.26 27.44 11.75
C SER A 38 59.63 26.51 12.89
N GLU A 39 60.29 27.01 13.92
CA GLU A 39 60.34 26.31 15.20
C GLU A 39 58.88 26.20 15.69
N GLU A 40 58.17 25.17 15.24
CA GLU A 40 56.88 24.80 15.84
C GLU A 40 57.20 24.46 17.29
N LEU A 41 56.90 25.41 18.19
CA LEU A 41 56.96 25.17 19.62
C LEU A 41 56.25 23.85 19.90
N SER A 42 56.95 22.91 20.50
CA SER A 42 56.36 21.64 20.92
C SER A 42 55.10 21.92 21.74
N GLU A 43 54.07 21.06 21.67
CA GLU A 43 52.83 21.23 22.45
C GLU A 43 53.10 21.50 23.94
N GLU A 44 54.21 20.97 24.45
CA GLU A 44 54.69 21.17 25.82
C GLU A 44 55.21 22.60 26.06
N GLN A 45 55.89 23.21 25.09
CA GLN A 45 56.31 24.62 25.14
C GLN A 45 55.13 25.58 25.01
N ILE A 46 54.12 25.26 24.19
CA ILE A 46 52.89 26.07 24.08
C ILE A 46 52.12 26.04 25.40
N LEU A 47 51.97 24.86 26.00
CA LEU A 47 51.30 24.71 27.30
C LEU A 47 52.08 25.40 28.43
N ASP A 48 53.41 25.31 28.42
CA ASP A 48 54.27 25.99 29.39
C ASP A 48 54.11 27.52 29.29
N ALA A 49 54.18 28.08 28.07
CA ALA A 49 53.99 29.51 27.83
C ALA A 49 52.61 30.00 28.30
N GLN A 50 51.53 29.31 27.93
CA GLN A 50 50.17 29.66 28.36
C GLN A 50 50.00 29.57 29.89
N CYS A 51 50.59 28.57 30.52
CA CYS A 51 50.50 28.41 31.97
C CYS A 51 51.37 29.42 32.73
N ARG A 52 52.50 29.85 32.16
CA ARG A 52 53.31 30.95 32.70
C ARG A 52 52.56 32.28 32.62
N GLU A 53 51.90 32.55 31.50
CA GLU A 53 51.06 33.73 31.30
C GLU A 53 49.89 33.78 32.31
N GLU A 54 49.15 32.68 32.45
CA GLU A 54 48.03 32.58 33.43
C GLU A 54 48.47 32.75 34.89
N LEU A 55 49.70 32.34 35.22
CA LEU A 55 50.25 32.43 36.57
C LEU A 55 51.06 33.71 36.81
N GLY A 56 51.23 34.59 35.80
CA GLY A 56 52.03 35.81 35.90
C GLY A 56 53.52 35.54 36.15
N LEU A 57 54.06 34.44 35.61
CA LEU A 57 55.43 34.01 35.82
C LEU A 57 56.36 34.57 34.73
N PRO A 58 57.61 34.95 35.08
CA PRO A 58 58.60 35.37 34.10
C PRO A 58 59.01 34.20 33.18
N GLU A 59 59.51 34.54 31.98
CA GLU A 59 60.06 33.55 31.02
C GLU A 59 61.33 32.86 31.53
N ALA A 60 62.00 33.42 32.53
CA ALA A 60 63.19 32.82 33.15
C ALA A 60 62.86 31.49 33.85
N ASP A 61 63.85 30.59 33.93
CA ASP A 61 63.70 29.30 34.58
C ASP A 61 63.44 29.43 36.08
N ILE A 62 62.35 28.81 36.55
CA ILE A 62 62.00 28.77 37.97
C ILE A 62 62.78 27.61 38.62
N PRO A 63 63.77 27.90 39.49
CA PRO A 63 64.68 26.88 39.96
C PRO A 63 63.93 25.83 40.78
N TYR A 64 63.22 26.20 41.86
CA TYR A 64 62.45 25.29 42.72
C TYR A 64 61.36 26.05 43.52
N GLY A 65 60.38 25.35 44.09
CA GLY A 65 59.38 25.93 45.02
C GLY A 65 57.92 25.92 44.54
N ALA A 66 57.05 26.63 45.27
CA ALA A 66 55.60 26.64 45.05
C ALA A 66 55.20 27.09 43.64
N LEU A 67 55.93 28.06 43.07
CA LEU A 67 55.69 28.56 41.71
C LEU A 67 55.94 27.48 40.64
N LYS A 68 57.02 26.70 40.78
CA LYS A 68 57.32 25.57 39.90
C LYS A 68 56.27 24.45 40.00
N PHE A 69 55.77 24.21 41.21
CA PHE A 69 54.68 23.26 41.43
C PHE A 69 53.38 23.72 40.75
N ASN A 70 53.01 25.00 40.91
CA ASN A 70 51.81 25.56 40.29
C ASN A 70 51.88 25.55 38.76
N LEU A 71 53.05 25.85 38.18
CA LEU A 71 53.28 25.75 36.74
C LEU A 71 53.06 24.32 36.22
N ARG A 72 53.72 23.33 36.85
CA ARG A 72 53.53 21.91 36.50
C ARG A 72 52.09 21.45 36.66
N ARG A 73 51.41 21.91 37.72
CA ARG A 73 50.00 21.61 37.98
C ARG A 73 49.10 22.19 36.88
N CYS A 74 49.33 23.43 36.46
CA CYS A 74 48.60 24.04 35.35
C CYS A 74 48.75 23.23 34.05
N ILE A 75 49.99 22.92 33.67
CA ILE A 75 50.29 22.15 32.45
C ILE A 75 49.59 20.78 32.48
N THR A 76 49.67 20.10 33.62
CA THR A 76 49.04 18.78 33.80
C THR A 76 47.52 18.87 33.67
N LEU A 77 46.89 19.90 34.25
CA LEU A 77 45.44 20.09 34.18
C LEU A 77 44.98 20.42 32.77
N LYS A 78 45.69 21.30 32.05
CA LYS A 78 45.37 21.64 30.65
C LYS A 78 45.53 20.44 29.73
N ARG A 79 46.63 19.70 29.84
CA ARG A 79 46.85 18.46 29.07
C ARG A 79 45.75 17.42 29.33
N LYS A 80 45.32 17.27 30.59
CA LYS A 80 44.19 16.40 30.95
C LYS A 80 42.86 16.88 30.36
N ALA A 81 42.61 18.19 30.35
CA ALA A 81 41.40 18.78 29.77
C ALA A 81 41.33 18.53 28.26
N GLN A 82 42.41 18.82 27.53
CA GLN A 82 42.53 18.56 26.09
C GLN A 82 42.30 17.07 25.77
N PHE A 83 42.90 16.16 26.54
CA PHE A 83 42.68 14.72 26.35
C PHE A 83 41.23 14.30 26.58
N ASN A 84 40.58 14.83 27.61
CA ASN A 84 39.18 14.55 27.91
C ASN A 84 38.23 15.08 26.82
N GLU A 85 38.55 16.23 26.23
CA GLU A 85 37.80 16.81 25.11
C GLU A 85 37.88 15.91 23.87
N ILE A 86 39.09 15.48 23.49
CA ILE A 86 39.31 14.54 22.38
C ILE A 86 38.56 13.22 22.62
N LEU A 87 38.60 12.68 23.85
CA LEU A 87 37.84 11.49 24.20
C LEU A 87 36.33 11.73 24.10
N GLY A 88 35.85 12.89 24.54
CA GLY A 88 34.46 13.31 24.45
C GLY A 88 33.98 13.39 22.99
N GLU A 89 34.75 14.03 22.12
CA GLU A 89 34.48 14.13 20.68
C GLU A 89 34.45 12.76 20.02
N ARG A 90 35.45 11.91 20.28
CA ARG A 90 35.47 10.52 19.77
C ARG A 90 34.24 9.75 20.22
N ARG A 91 33.77 9.95 21.45
CA ARG A 91 32.56 9.30 21.96
C ARG A 91 31.31 9.81 21.24
N ARG A 92 31.17 11.13 21.06
CA ARG A 92 30.05 11.74 20.32
C ARG A 92 30.03 11.26 18.87
N ALA A 93 31.17 11.27 18.19
CA ALA A 93 31.31 10.79 16.81
C ALA A 93 30.93 9.31 16.67
N ARG A 94 31.34 8.45 17.62
CA ARG A 94 30.92 7.04 17.63
C ARG A 94 29.41 6.89 17.79
N THR A 95 28.81 7.60 18.76
CA THR A 95 27.35 7.53 18.98
C THR A 95 26.59 8.01 17.75
N GLN A 96 27.02 9.14 17.17
CA GLN A 96 26.41 9.70 15.97
C GLN A 96 26.55 8.73 14.78
N SER A 97 27.73 8.16 14.56
CA SER A 97 27.94 7.17 13.50
C SER A 97 27.09 5.91 13.70
N THR A 98 26.93 5.44 14.94
CA THR A 98 26.07 4.29 15.25
C THR A 98 24.60 4.59 14.95
N TYR A 99 24.14 5.79 15.31
CA TYR A 99 22.78 6.22 15.03
C TYR A 99 22.52 6.30 13.52
N GLU A 100 23.38 7.00 12.78
CA GLU A 100 23.23 7.21 11.34
C GLU A 100 23.35 5.91 10.54
N LYS A 101 24.29 5.02 10.89
CA LYS A 101 24.55 3.79 10.13
C LYS A 101 23.63 2.63 10.49
N ILE A 102 23.15 2.57 11.74
CA ILE A 102 22.42 1.39 12.23
C ILE A 102 20.97 1.73 12.57
N ILE A 103 20.74 2.80 13.34
CA ILE A 103 19.43 3.09 13.91
C ILE A 103 18.52 3.75 12.87
N ALA A 104 19.01 4.81 12.20
CA ALA A 104 18.26 5.56 11.20
C ALA A 104 17.74 4.66 10.05
N PRO A 105 18.57 3.88 9.32
CA PRO A 105 18.11 3.05 8.22
C PRO A 105 17.14 1.96 8.67
N LYS A 106 17.38 1.30 9.82
CA LYS A 106 16.43 0.33 10.37
C LYS A 106 15.09 0.95 10.69
N SER A 107 15.06 2.15 11.25
CA SER A 107 13.82 2.86 11.57
C SER A 107 13.01 3.20 10.31
N GLU A 108 13.69 3.59 9.23
CA GLU A 108 13.05 3.92 7.96
C GLU A 108 12.54 2.66 7.25
N GLU A 109 13.32 1.59 7.26
CA GLU A 109 12.90 0.28 6.75
C GLU A 109 11.63 -0.20 7.48
N LEU A 110 11.59 -0.06 8.81
CA LEU A 110 10.44 -0.46 9.61
C LEU A 110 9.19 0.36 9.24
N LYS A 111 9.32 1.68 9.08
CA LYS A 111 8.24 2.56 8.61
C LYS A 111 7.72 2.16 7.22
N ARG A 112 8.62 1.80 6.29
CA ARG A 112 8.23 1.34 4.95
C ARG A 112 7.50 -0.01 5.01
N ARG A 113 8.01 -0.95 5.83
CA ARG A 113 7.37 -2.27 6.03
C ARG A 113 5.98 -2.11 6.62
N THR A 114 5.82 -1.33 7.70
CA THR A 114 4.50 -1.10 8.32
C THR A 114 3.54 -0.42 7.34
N ALA A 115 3.97 0.61 6.62
CA ALA A 115 3.13 1.27 5.61
C ALA A 115 2.66 0.30 4.52
N SER A 116 3.54 -0.59 4.05
CA SER A 116 3.19 -1.60 3.04
C SER A 116 2.20 -2.64 3.58
N PHE A 117 2.34 -3.05 4.85
CA PHE A 117 1.44 -3.97 5.51
C PHE A 117 0.03 -3.38 5.66
N PHE A 118 -0.07 -2.16 6.17
CA PHE A 118 -1.36 -1.46 6.30
C PHE A 118 -2.04 -1.26 4.95
N ARG A 119 -1.29 -0.86 3.92
CA ARG A 119 -1.85 -0.69 2.57
C ARG A 119 -2.42 -2.00 2.03
N ARG A 120 -1.71 -3.13 2.17
CA ARG A 120 -2.20 -4.44 1.73
C ARG A 120 -3.44 -4.88 2.51
N ALA A 121 -3.45 -4.70 3.83
CA ALA A 121 -4.58 -5.05 4.67
C ALA A 121 -5.84 -4.26 4.29
N VAL A 122 -5.71 -2.95 4.09
CA VAL A 122 -6.83 -2.09 3.64
C VAL A 122 -7.33 -2.51 2.26
N GLN A 123 -6.41 -2.78 1.33
CA GLN A 123 -6.79 -3.22 -0.02
C GLN A 123 -7.53 -4.55 0.00
N GLN A 124 -7.07 -5.51 0.81
CA GLN A 124 -7.72 -6.82 0.97
C GLN A 124 -9.12 -6.70 1.59
N GLN A 125 -9.27 -5.81 2.58
CA GLN A 125 -10.58 -5.54 3.18
C GLN A 125 -11.55 -4.91 2.17
N GLN A 126 -11.05 -3.98 1.34
CA GLN A 126 -11.86 -3.35 0.28
C GLN A 126 -12.29 -4.37 -0.77
N THR A 127 -11.40 -5.23 -1.26
CA THR A 127 -11.77 -6.27 -2.24
C THR A 127 -12.72 -7.30 -1.64
N SER A 128 -12.50 -7.75 -0.40
CA SER A 128 -13.43 -8.65 0.28
C SER A 128 -14.83 -8.05 0.41
N ARG A 129 -14.93 -6.77 0.81
CA ARG A 129 -16.22 -6.07 0.89
C ARG A 129 -16.90 -5.96 -0.48
N GLN A 130 -16.13 -5.65 -1.53
CA GLN A 130 -16.68 -5.53 -2.87
C GLN A 130 -17.17 -6.87 -3.41
N ASN A 131 -16.43 -7.95 -3.17
CA ASN A 131 -16.82 -9.31 -3.54
C ASN A 131 -18.13 -9.71 -2.84
N ALA A 132 -18.27 -9.45 -1.54
CA ALA A 132 -19.51 -9.75 -0.81
C ALA A 132 -20.72 -8.97 -1.36
N ILE A 133 -20.54 -7.71 -1.77
CA ILE A 133 -21.60 -6.92 -2.42
C ILE A 133 -21.97 -7.54 -3.78
N THR A 134 -20.98 -7.96 -4.58
CA THR A 134 -21.26 -8.58 -5.87
C THR A 134 -21.95 -9.93 -5.73
N GLU A 135 -21.50 -10.77 -4.79
CA GLU A 135 -22.10 -12.09 -4.52
C GLU A 135 -23.55 -11.94 -4.08
N SER A 136 -23.83 -11.08 -3.10
CA SER A 136 -25.20 -10.82 -2.64
C SER A 136 -26.11 -10.28 -3.76
N ALA A 137 -25.61 -9.39 -4.62
CA ALA A 137 -26.38 -8.90 -5.77
C ALA A 137 -26.66 -10.03 -6.80
N THR A 138 -25.70 -10.93 -7.03
CA THR A 138 -25.90 -12.09 -7.91
C THR A 138 -26.90 -13.10 -7.33
N GLU A 139 -26.84 -13.36 -6.02
CA GLU A 139 -27.79 -14.23 -5.32
C GLU A 139 -29.22 -13.67 -5.39
N GLN A 140 -29.39 -12.38 -5.11
CA GLN A 140 -30.68 -11.70 -5.25
C GLN A 140 -31.22 -11.78 -6.68
N ARG A 141 -30.38 -11.54 -7.70
CA ARG A 141 -30.79 -11.70 -9.09
C ARG A 141 -31.20 -13.14 -9.41
N SER A 142 -30.44 -14.13 -8.94
CA SER A 142 -30.72 -15.55 -9.18
C SER A 142 -32.06 -15.98 -8.56
N SER A 143 -32.35 -15.54 -7.33
CA SER A 143 -33.61 -15.83 -6.64
C SER A 143 -34.80 -15.19 -7.36
N LEU A 144 -34.68 -13.93 -7.79
CA LEU A 144 -35.72 -13.26 -8.58
C LEU A 144 -35.98 -13.98 -9.91
N LEU A 145 -34.94 -14.45 -10.59
CA LEU A 145 -35.08 -15.23 -11.83
C LEU A 145 -35.79 -16.56 -11.58
N ARG A 146 -35.46 -17.26 -10.49
CA ARG A 146 -36.14 -18.50 -10.08
C ARG A 146 -37.61 -18.27 -9.80
N VAL A 147 -37.96 -17.23 -9.05
CA VAL A 147 -39.37 -16.87 -8.78
C VAL A 147 -40.11 -16.54 -10.06
N ARG A 148 -39.51 -15.75 -10.97
CA ARG A 148 -40.10 -15.45 -12.29
C ARG A 148 -40.32 -16.71 -13.12
N ALA A 149 -39.37 -17.64 -13.11
CA ALA A 149 -39.50 -18.91 -13.82
C ALA A 149 -40.65 -19.76 -13.25
N GLN A 150 -40.75 -19.88 -11.92
CA GLN A 150 -41.83 -20.58 -11.24
C GLN A 150 -43.20 -19.98 -11.55
N ASN A 151 -43.31 -18.64 -11.52
CA ASN A 151 -44.55 -17.94 -11.86
C ASN A 151 -44.95 -18.22 -13.31
N ARG A 152 -44.00 -18.17 -14.26
CA ARG A 152 -44.28 -18.49 -15.67
C ARG A 152 -44.77 -19.92 -15.85
N THR A 153 -44.15 -20.89 -15.17
CA THR A 153 -44.59 -22.29 -15.25
C THR A 153 -45.99 -22.48 -14.68
N SER A 154 -46.31 -21.81 -13.56
CA SER A 154 -47.65 -21.89 -12.96
C SER A 154 -48.72 -21.26 -13.88
N VAL A 155 -48.43 -20.10 -14.46
CA VAL A 155 -49.35 -19.46 -15.43
C VAL A 155 -49.58 -20.38 -16.63
N HIS A 156 -48.53 -20.95 -17.22
CA HIS A 156 -48.67 -21.84 -18.38
C HIS A 156 -49.43 -23.14 -18.01
N GLN A 157 -49.26 -23.67 -16.80
CA GLN A 157 -50.03 -24.83 -16.33
C GLN A 157 -51.52 -24.48 -16.19
N ASN A 158 -51.83 -23.32 -15.59
CA ASN A 158 -53.21 -22.86 -15.44
C ASN A 158 -53.88 -22.59 -16.80
N GLU A 159 -53.18 -21.93 -17.73
CA GLU A 159 -53.67 -21.70 -19.09
C GLU A 159 -53.93 -23.02 -19.83
N ARG A 160 -53.01 -23.99 -19.70
CA ARG A 160 -53.19 -25.32 -20.30
C ARG A 160 -54.40 -26.02 -19.71
N GLN A 161 -54.60 -25.95 -18.40
CA GLN A 161 -55.75 -26.56 -17.73
C GLN A 161 -57.06 -25.94 -18.23
N GLN A 162 -57.13 -24.60 -18.28
CA GLN A 162 -58.32 -23.90 -18.81
C GLN A 162 -58.63 -24.30 -20.26
N ILE A 163 -57.62 -24.49 -21.10
CA ILE A 163 -57.81 -24.97 -22.48
C ILE A 163 -58.37 -26.40 -22.50
N LEU A 164 -57.87 -27.28 -21.63
CA LEU A 164 -58.36 -28.66 -21.53
C LEU A 164 -59.81 -28.69 -21.03
N ASP A 165 -60.12 -27.97 -19.96
CA ASP A 165 -61.47 -27.88 -19.40
C ASP A 165 -62.46 -27.32 -20.44
N ALA A 166 -62.05 -26.31 -21.22
CA ALA A 166 -62.87 -25.75 -22.30
C ALA A 166 -63.13 -26.76 -23.43
N ARG A 167 -62.13 -27.56 -23.79
CA ARG A 167 -62.27 -28.64 -24.79
C ARG A 167 -63.18 -29.75 -24.30
N GLU A 168 -63.04 -30.14 -23.04
CA GLU A 168 -63.90 -31.14 -22.41
C GLU A 168 -65.35 -30.65 -22.42
N LEU A 169 -65.61 -29.42 -21.95
CA LEU A 169 -66.95 -28.82 -21.97
C LEU A 169 -67.53 -28.76 -23.40
N GLN A 170 -66.71 -28.44 -24.40
CA GLN A 170 -67.13 -28.45 -25.79
C GLN A 170 -67.50 -29.86 -26.26
N SER A 171 -66.74 -30.88 -25.89
CA SER A 171 -67.05 -32.28 -26.22
C SER A 171 -68.36 -32.74 -25.59
N LEU A 172 -68.62 -32.38 -24.33
CA LEU A 172 -69.89 -32.66 -23.65
C LEU A 172 -71.07 -31.96 -24.33
N ARG A 173 -70.88 -30.69 -24.76
CA ARG A 173 -71.88 -29.95 -25.53
C ARG A 173 -72.21 -30.59 -26.87
N ILE A 174 -71.22 -31.18 -27.54
CA ILE A 174 -71.42 -31.90 -28.81
C ILE A 174 -72.23 -33.17 -28.55
N LYS A 175 -71.83 -34.00 -27.56
CA LYS A 175 -72.56 -35.22 -27.18
C LYS A 175 -74.02 -34.92 -26.80
N ALA A 176 -74.25 -33.93 -25.93
CA ALA A 176 -75.61 -33.53 -25.54
C ALA A 176 -76.46 -33.07 -26.74
N ARG A 177 -75.85 -32.46 -27.77
CA ARG A 177 -76.55 -32.10 -29.00
C ARG A 177 -76.90 -33.31 -29.84
N GLU A 178 -75.99 -34.28 -29.95
CA GLU A 178 -76.18 -35.53 -30.68
C GLU A 178 -77.30 -36.37 -30.05
N ASP A 179 -77.29 -36.52 -28.73
CA ASP A 179 -78.32 -37.27 -27.99
C ASP A 179 -79.72 -36.65 -28.13
N CYS A 180 -79.80 -35.33 -28.25
CA CYS A 180 -81.06 -34.59 -28.39
C CYS A 180 -81.50 -34.36 -29.84
N LEU A 181 -80.87 -35.02 -30.83
CA LEU A 181 -81.28 -34.91 -32.24
C LEU A 181 -82.68 -35.48 -32.50
N SER A 182 -83.14 -36.46 -31.71
CA SER A 182 -84.49 -37.04 -31.85
C SER A 182 -85.60 -36.18 -31.24
N ALA A 183 -85.27 -35.20 -30.39
CA ALA A 183 -86.24 -34.36 -29.71
C ALA A 183 -86.93 -33.34 -30.65
N PRO A 184 -88.21 -32.98 -30.41
CA PRO A 184 -88.92 -31.94 -31.15
C PRO A 184 -88.17 -30.60 -31.09
N ARG A 185 -88.25 -29.81 -32.18
CA ARG A 185 -87.48 -28.56 -32.30
C ARG A 185 -87.73 -27.55 -31.17
N ALA A 186 -88.95 -27.52 -30.62
CA ALA A 186 -89.32 -26.65 -29.50
C ALA A 186 -88.68 -27.06 -28.16
N GLU A 187 -88.39 -28.35 -27.97
CA GLU A 187 -87.90 -28.93 -26.71
C GLU A 187 -86.40 -29.24 -26.73
N ARG A 188 -85.78 -29.25 -27.92
CA ARG A 188 -84.37 -29.61 -28.10
C ARG A 188 -83.40 -28.79 -27.24
N SER A 189 -83.69 -27.50 -27.00
CA SER A 189 -82.85 -26.64 -26.15
C SER A 189 -82.97 -26.95 -24.65
N ALA A 190 -84.10 -27.50 -24.20
CA ALA A 190 -84.29 -28.00 -22.85
C ALA A 190 -83.56 -29.34 -22.68
N CYS A 191 -83.76 -30.26 -23.63
CA CYS A 191 -83.06 -31.55 -23.67
C CYS A 191 -81.53 -31.39 -23.60
N ILE A 192 -80.95 -30.50 -24.43
CA ILE A 192 -79.49 -30.29 -24.45
C ILE A 192 -78.97 -29.79 -23.09
N ARG A 193 -79.72 -28.93 -22.40
CA ARG A 193 -79.32 -28.41 -21.08
C ARG A 193 -79.34 -29.53 -20.02
N GLU A 194 -80.43 -30.29 -19.97
CA GLU A 194 -80.57 -31.41 -19.05
C GLU A 194 -79.49 -32.48 -19.29
N LYS A 195 -79.24 -32.83 -20.55
CA LYS A 195 -78.21 -33.81 -20.91
C LYS A 195 -76.79 -33.33 -20.63
N LEU A 196 -76.52 -32.05 -20.82
CA LEU A 196 -75.22 -31.48 -20.48
C LEU A 196 -74.97 -31.52 -18.96
N GLU A 197 -75.99 -31.23 -18.15
CA GLU A 197 -75.89 -31.33 -16.68
C GLU A 197 -75.65 -32.77 -16.23
N SER A 198 -76.37 -33.77 -16.80
CA SER A 198 -76.11 -35.18 -16.46
C SER A 198 -74.70 -35.63 -16.86
N LEU A 199 -74.27 -35.32 -18.08
CA LEU A 199 -72.95 -35.71 -18.58
C LEU A 199 -71.81 -35.04 -17.80
N SER A 200 -72.02 -33.81 -17.32
CA SER A 200 -71.04 -33.10 -16.47
C SER A 200 -70.93 -33.67 -15.06
N LYS A 201 -71.98 -34.31 -14.54
CA LYS A 201 -71.96 -35.00 -13.24
C LYS A 201 -71.28 -36.36 -13.36
N GLU A 202 -71.57 -37.09 -14.43
CA GLU A 202 -70.93 -38.38 -14.73
C GLU A 202 -69.42 -38.26 -14.98
N SER A 203 -68.93 -37.12 -15.49
CA SER A 203 -67.50 -36.89 -15.69
C SER A 203 -66.74 -36.52 -14.41
N GLN A 204 -67.44 -36.25 -13.29
CA GLN A 204 -66.84 -35.86 -12.01
C GLN A 204 -66.79 -37.02 -10.98
N GLU A 205 -67.46 -38.14 -11.25
CA GLU A 205 -67.42 -39.39 -10.47
C GLU A 205 -66.33 -40.35 -10.98
#